data_AF-A0AAV1NMM0-F1
#
_entry.id   AF-A0AAV1NMM0-F1
#
_cell.length_a   1.000
_cell.length_b   1.000
_cell.length_c   1.000
_cell.angle_alpha   90.00
_cell.angle_beta   90.00
_cell.angle_gamma   90.00
#
_symmetry.space_group_name_H-M   'P 1'
#
loop_
_entity.id
_entity.type
_entity.pdbx_description
1 polymer ?
#
loop_
_entity_poly.entity_id
_entity_poly.type
_entity_poly.pdbx_seq_one_letter_code
_entity_poly.pdbx_strand_id
1 'polypeptide(L)'
;MSGGTRLENANPVIFQRSGERLLTAADEDEDVQDPIDDREIFDLIRSINDPEHPLSLEELNVVEQIRVKVNDAESSVGIEFTPTIPHCSMATLIGLSIKVKLLRSLPDRFK
;
A
#
# COMPACT_ATOMS: atom_id res chain seq x y z
N MET A 1 -18.27 6.87 39.25
CA MET A 1 -17.70 5.90 38.31
C MET A 1 -18.72 5.67 37.20
N SER A 2 -18.59 6.36 36.07
CA SER A 2 -19.19 5.94 34.80
C SER A 2 -18.26 6.42 33.71
N GLY A 3 -17.52 5.48 33.14
CA GLY A 3 -16.51 5.73 32.12
C GLY A 3 -17.17 6.33 30.89
N GLY A 4 -16.66 7.48 30.44
CA GLY A 4 -17.01 8.04 29.16
C GLY A 4 -16.69 7.01 28.08
N THR A 5 -17.72 6.51 27.41
CA THR A 5 -17.60 5.75 26.18
C THR A 5 -16.84 6.64 25.19
N ARG A 6 -15.57 6.29 24.95
CA ARG A 6 -14.75 6.90 23.91
C ARG A 6 -15.50 6.68 22.61
N LEU A 7 -15.93 7.76 21.96
CA LEU A 7 -16.64 7.70 20.69
C LEU A 7 -15.81 6.87 19.71
N GLU A 8 -16.32 5.70 19.32
CA GLU A 8 -15.63 4.74 18.45
C GLU A 8 -15.53 5.25 16.99
N ASN A 9 -16.27 6.33 16.67
CA ASN A 9 -16.32 6.98 15.35
C ASN A 9 -15.55 8.31 15.34
N ALA A 10 -14.29 8.32 15.75
CA ALA A 10 -13.43 9.46 15.51
C ALA A 10 -13.07 9.53 14.01
N ASN A 11 -13.06 10.74 13.42
CA ASN A 11 -12.56 10.94 12.06
C ASN A 11 -11.12 10.39 11.97
N PRO A 12 -10.76 9.57 10.97
CA PRO A 12 -9.41 9.04 10.84
C PRO A 12 -8.37 10.18 10.80
N VAL A 13 -7.22 9.92 11.41
CA VAL A 13 -6.06 10.80 11.29
C VAL A 13 -5.56 10.69 9.85
N ILE A 14 -5.52 11.82 9.14
CA ILE A 14 -5.05 11.89 7.75
C ILE A 14 -3.55 12.12 7.76
N PHE A 15 -2.80 11.20 7.15
CA PHE A 15 -1.36 11.27 6.98
C PHE A 15 -0.99 11.98 5.68
N GLN A 16 0.16 12.66 5.69
CA GLN A 16 0.67 13.32 4.49
C GLN A 16 1.15 12.26 3.50
N ARG A 17 0.69 12.37 2.25
CA ARG A 17 1.13 11.52 1.16
C ARG A 17 2.61 11.74 0.83
N SER A 18 3.29 10.66 0.46
CA SER A 18 4.66 10.65 -0.06
C SER A 18 4.73 11.47 -1.35
N GLY A 19 5.86 12.14 -1.59
CA GLY A 19 6.07 12.92 -2.82
C GLY A 19 6.11 12.05 -4.08
N GLU A 20 6.13 12.71 -5.24
CA GLU A 20 6.37 12.06 -6.54
C GLU A 20 7.71 11.33 -6.57
N ARG A 21 7.81 10.26 -7.39
CA ARG A 21 9.08 9.54 -7.61
C ARG A 21 10.01 10.45 -8.41
N LEU A 22 11.27 10.55 -7.98
CA LEU A 22 12.31 11.18 -8.78
C LEU A 22 12.78 10.16 -9.81
N LEU A 23 12.67 10.51 -11.09
CA LEU A 23 13.25 9.73 -12.18
C LEU A 23 14.75 9.97 -12.21
N THR A 24 15.51 8.89 -12.27
CA THR A 24 16.94 8.91 -12.48
C THR A 24 17.25 8.76 -13.96
N ALA A 25 18.43 9.20 -14.39
CA ALA A 25 18.87 9.02 -15.77
C ALA A 25 18.94 7.53 -16.20
N ALA A 26 19.07 6.61 -15.24
CA ALA A 26 19.08 5.18 -15.51
C ALA A 26 17.67 4.63 -15.76
N ASP A 27 16.62 5.22 -15.16
CA ASP A 27 15.22 4.85 -15.42
C ASP A 27 14.79 5.24 -16.85
N GLU A 28 15.47 6.20 -17.47
CA GLU A 28 15.21 6.68 -18.84
C GLU A 28 16.08 5.98 -19.91
N ASP A 29 17.02 5.14 -19.50
CA ASP A 29 17.94 4.46 -20.39
C ASP A 29 17.36 3.10 -20.84
N GLU A 30 16.91 3.03 -22.10
CA GLU A 30 16.29 1.81 -22.68
C GLU A 30 17.26 0.62 -22.76
N ASP A 31 18.58 0.85 -22.70
CA ASP A 31 19.58 -0.21 -22.73
C ASP A 31 19.85 -0.81 -21.34
N VAL A 32 19.29 -0.22 -20.27
CA VAL A 32 19.42 -0.66 -18.89
C VAL A 32 18.13 -1.34 -18.43
N GLN A 33 18.27 -2.50 -17.79
CA GLN A 33 17.13 -3.15 -17.17
C GLN A 33 16.71 -2.37 -15.92
N ASP A 34 15.46 -1.90 -15.88
CA ASP A 34 14.81 -1.32 -14.70
C ASP A 34 14.08 -2.43 -13.91
N PRO A 35 14.61 -2.87 -12.75
CA PRO A 35 13.96 -3.88 -11.91
C PRO A 35 12.84 -3.26 -11.08
N ILE A 36 11.79 -4.05 -10.81
CA ILE A 36 10.69 -3.60 -9.95
C ILE A 36 11.19 -3.43 -8.52
N ASP A 37 10.96 -2.26 -7.93
CA ASP A 37 11.44 -1.91 -6.60
C ASP A 37 10.30 -1.71 -5.57
N ASP A 38 10.68 -1.58 -4.29
CA ASP A 38 9.75 -1.35 -3.17
C ASP A 38 8.88 -0.11 -3.41
N ARG A 39 9.43 0.90 -4.10
CA ARG A 39 8.78 2.17 -4.34
C ARG A 39 7.68 2.05 -5.40
N GLU A 40 7.94 1.34 -6.48
CA GLU A 40 6.98 1.09 -7.55
C GLU A 40 5.77 0.31 -7.02
N ILE A 41 6.01 -0.75 -6.24
CA ILE A 41 4.92 -1.51 -5.60
C ILE A 41 4.12 -0.63 -4.64
N PHE A 42 4.77 0.21 -3.85
CA PHE A 42 4.09 1.16 -2.98
C PHE A 42 3.22 2.14 -3.79
N ASP A 43 3.74 2.69 -4.88
CA ASP A 43 3.00 3.63 -5.74
C ASP A 43 1.77 2.98 -6.41
N LEU A 44 1.82 1.67 -6.70
CA LEU A 44 0.67 0.93 -7.21
C LEU A 44 -0.46 0.75 -6.18
N ILE A 45 -0.13 0.62 -4.89
CA ILE A 45 -1.11 0.26 -3.84
C ILE A 45 -1.53 1.45 -2.96
N ARG A 46 -0.73 2.52 -2.85
CA ARG A 46 -0.97 3.69 -1.99
C ARG A 46 -2.27 4.44 -2.31
N SER A 47 -2.74 4.34 -3.55
CA SER A 47 -3.93 5.02 -4.06
C SER A 47 -5.21 4.16 -4.00
N ILE A 48 -5.11 2.90 -3.54
CA ILE A 48 -6.29 2.09 -3.26
C ILE A 48 -7.13 2.80 -2.21
N ASN A 49 -8.43 2.90 -2.42
CA ASN A 49 -9.35 3.49 -1.46
C ASN A 49 -9.70 2.48 -0.37
N ASP A 50 -9.83 2.96 0.84
CA ASP A 50 -10.37 2.21 1.94
C ASP A 50 -11.87 1.89 1.69
N PRO A 51 -12.35 0.68 2.02
CA PRO A 51 -13.75 0.32 1.80
C PRO A 51 -14.72 1.04 2.75
N GLU A 52 -14.25 1.57 3.88
CA GLU A 52 -15.06 2.22 4.91
C GLU A 52 -14.96 3.75 4.85
N HIS A 53 -13.84 4.28 4.33
CA HIS A 53 -13.57 5.71 4.26
C HIS A 53 -13.25 6.21 2.84
N PRO A 54 -13.63 7.44 2.47
CA PRO A 54 -13.28 8.03 1.17
C PRO A 54 -11.82 8.55 1.14
N LEU A 55 -10.89 7.75 1.66
CA LEU A 55 -9.46 8.07 1.80
C LEU A 55 -8.62 6.90 1.26
N SER A 56 -7.41 7.19 0.81
CA SER A 56 -6.51 6.15 0.33
C SER A 56 -5.82 5.39 1.47
N LEU A 57 -5.33 4.18 1.17
CA LEU A 57 -4.61 3.37 2.15
C LEU A 57 -3.37 4.09 2.70
N GLU A 58 -2.71 4.94 1.91
CA GLU A 58 -1.61 5.78 2.39
C GLU A 58 -2.08 6.90 3.32
N GLU A 59 -3.19 7.58 2.99
CA GLU A 59 -3.73 8.66 3.83
C GLU A 59 -4.16 8.17 5.20
N LEU A 60 -4.44 6.87 5.34
CA LEU A 60 -4.82 6.21 6.58
C LEU A 60 -3.64 5.49 7.25
N ASN A 61 -2.42 5.57 6.69
CA ASN A 61 -1.25 4.82 7.12
C ASN A 61 -1.49 3.30 7.23
N VAL A 62 -2.38 2.78 6.36
CA VAL A 62 -2.66 1.35 6.25
C VAL A 62 -1.50 0.67 5.52
N VAL A 63 -0.93 1.32 4.51
CA VAL A 63 0.27 0.87 3.79
C VAL A 63 1.38 1.90 3.91
N GLU A 64 2.61 1.42 4.03
CA GLU A 64 3.82 2.24 4.14
C GLU A 64 4.91 1.66 3.24
N GLN A 65 5.68 2.50 2.53
CA GLN A 65 6.75 2.03 1.63
C GLN A 65 7.78 1.13 2.34
N ILE A 66 8.13 1.45 3.60
CA ILE A 66 9.11 0.66 4.38
C ILE A 66 8.66 -0.79 4.63
N ARG A 67 7.34 -1.03 4.58
CA ARG A 67 6.69 -2.33 4.79
C ARG A 67 6.41 -3.09 3.49
N VAL A 68 6.84 -2.54 2.37
CA VAL A 68 6.87 -3.22 1.07
C VAL A 68 8.27 -3.79 0.88
N LYS A 69 8.36 -5.05 0.45
CA LYS A 69 9.61 -5.76 0.19
C LYS A 69 9.50 -6.49 -1.14
N VAL A 70 10.35 -6.14 -2.08
CA VAL A 70 10.36 -6.70 -3.43
C VAL A 70 11.66 -7.45 -3.67
N ASN A 71 11.54 -8.66 -4.19
CA ASN A 71 12.66 -9.39 -4.76
C ASN A 71 12.33 -9.69 -6.22
N ASP A 72 12.82 -8.83 -7.12
CA ASP A 72 12.59 -8.96 -8.55
C ASP A 72 13.17 -10.28 -9.11
N ALA A 73 14.37 -10.67 -8.66
CA ALA A 73 15.03 -11.89 -9.13
C ALA A 73 14.24 -13.17 -8.79
N GLU A 74 13.63 -13.22 -7.61
CA GLU A 74 12.76 -14.34 -7.19
C GLU A 74 11.29 -14.11 -7.57
N SER A 75 10.97 -12.97 -8.18
CA SER A 75 9.61 -12.56 -8.56
C SER A 75 8.63 -12.66 -7.39
N SER A 76 9.02 -12.13 -6.23
CA SER A 76 8.20 -12.14 -5.00
C SER A 76 8.01 -10.74 -4.43
N VAL A 77 6.82 -10.50 -3.89
CA VAL A 77 6.44 -9.24 -3.25
C VAL A 77 5.82 -9.53 -1.87
N GLY A 78 6.47 -9.03 -0.83
CA GLY A 78 5.98 -9.05 0.54
C GLY A 78 5.41 -7.68 0.92
N ILE A 79 4.19 -7.66 1.47
CA ILE A 79 3.52 -6.43 1.93
C ILE A 79 2.94 -6.67 3.32
N GLU A 80 3.37 -5.83 4.26
CA GLU A 80 2.74 -5.72 5.57
C GLU A 80 1.88 -4.46 5.64
N PHE A 81 0.61 -4.61 6.01
CA PHE A 81 -0.33 -3.50 6.15
C PHE A 81 -0.99 -3.53 7.54
N THR A 82 -1.44 -2.37 8.01
CA THR A 82 -2.09 -2.22 9.32
C THR A 82 -3.55 -1.80 9.16
N PRO A 83 -4.52 -2.67 9.48
CA PRO A 83 -5.93 -2.28 9.47
C PRO A 83 -6.19 -1.09 10.37
N THR A 84 -7.14 -0.24 9.97
CA THR A 84 -7.50 1.00 10.69
C THR A 84 -8.07 0.75 12.09
N ILE A 85 -8.71 -0.42 12.34
CA ILE A 85 -9.34 -0.77 13.62
C ILE A 85 -9.07 -2.25 13.99
N PRO A 86 -8.76 -2.57 15.27
CA PRO A 86 -8.67 -3.95 15.74
C PRO A 86 -10.02 -4.67 15.62
N HIS A 87 -10.00 -5.91 15.09
CA HIS A 87 -11.18 -6.74 14.75
C HIS A 87 -11.95 -6.36 13.48
N CYS A 88 -11.35 -5.56 12.59
CA CYS A 88 -11.96 -5.21 11.31
C CYS A 88 -12.13 -6.46 10.41
N SER A 89 -13.37 -6.80 10.09
CA SER A 89 -13.72 -7.81 9.07
C SER A 89 -13.26 -7.42 7.66
N MET A 90 -12.84 -6.16 7.45
CA MET A 90 -12.36 -5.63 6.17
C MET A 90 -10.85 -5.76 5.96
N ALA A 91 -10.07 -6.23 6.94
CA ALA A 91 -8.64 -6.51 6.73
C ALA A 91 -8.42 -7.49 5.55
N THR A 92 -9.29 -8.49 5.43
CA THR A 92 -9.28 -9.43 4.30
C THR A 92 -9.61 -8.74 2.97
N LEU A 93 -10.55 -7.78 2.96
CA LEU A 93 -10.89 -7.02 1.75
C LEU A 93 -9.76 -6.09 1.32
N ILE A 94 -9.09 -5.43 2.27
CA ILE A 94 -7.91 -4.60 2.00
C ILE A 94 -6.82 -5.48 1.38
N GLY A 95 -6.48 -6.61 2.02
CA GLY A 95 -5.47 -7.54 1.50
C GLY A 95 -5.84 -8.11 0.13
N LEU A 96 -7.11 -8.45 -0.11
CA LEU A 96 -7.58 -8.93 -1.41
C LEU A 96 -7.51 -7.83 -2.47
N SER A 97 -7.85 -6.59 -2.12
CA SER A 97 -7.78 -5.43 -3.01
C SER A 97 -6.34 -5.15 -3.45
N ILE A 98 -5.39 -5.18 -2.49
CA ILE A 98 -3.95 -5.10 -2.76
C ILE A 98 -3.53 -6.23 -3.71
N LYS A 99 -3.87 -7.48 -3.38
CA LYS A 99 -3.50 -8.64 -4.19
C LYS A 99 -4.02 -8.54 -5.63
N VAL A 100 -5.29 -8.18 -5.81
CA VAL A 100 -5.89 -8.04 -7.15
C VAL A 100 -5.26 -6.88 -7.92
N LYS A 101 -4.94 -5.76 -7.25
CA LYS A 101 -4.27 -4.62 -7.88
C LYS A 101 -2.90 -5.02 -8.41
N LEU A 102 -2.10 -5.74 -7.62
CA LEU A 102 -0.78 -6.21 -8.03
C LEU A 102 -0.85 -7.27 -9.11
N LEU A 103 -1.76 -8.23 -9.00
CA LEU A 103 -1.97 -9.26 -10.02
C LEU A 103 -2.30 -8.67 -11.41
N ARG A 104 -2.94 -7.51 -11.45
CA ARG A 104 -3.28 -6.81 -12.71
C ARG A 104 -2.20 -5.87 -13.22
N SER A 105 -1.27 -5.47 -12.36
CA SER A 105 -0.27 -4.44 -12.66
C SER A 105 1.13 -5.02 -12.86
N LEU A 106 1.43 -6.16 -12.25
CA LEU A 106 2.72 -6.82 -12.33
C LEU A 106 2.76 -7.88 -13.45
N PRO A 107 3.94 -8.19 -13.99
CA PRO A 107 4.12 -9.31 -14.91
C PRO A 107 3.77 -10.65 -14.28
N ASP A 108 3.29 -11.60 -15.09
CA ASP A 108 2.85 -12.95 -14.65
C ASP A 108 3.90 -13.77 -13.89
N ARG A 109 5.18 -13.38 -13.95
CA ARG A 109 6.26 -14.02 -13.19
C ARG A 109 6.11 -13.81 -11.68
N PHE A 110 5.51 -12.69 -11.26
CA PHE A 110 5.32 -12.35 -9.85
C PHE A 110 4.20 -13.19 -9.22
N LYS A 111 4.46 -13.75 -8.04
CA LYS A 111 3.53 -14.64 -7.32
C LYS A 111 3.28 -14.22 -5.89
#